data_AF-A0A7X0IKB3-F1
#
_entry.id   AF-A0A7X0IKB3-F1
#
_cell.length_a   1.000
_cell.length_b   1.000
_cell.length_c   1.000
_cell.angle_alpha   90.00
_cell.angle_beta   90.00
_cell.angle_gamma   90.00
#
_symmetry.space_group_name_H-M   'P 1'
#
loop_
_entity.id
_entity.type
_entity.pdbx_description
1 polymer ?
#
loop_
_entity_poly.entity_id
_entity_poly.type
_entity_poly.pdbx_seq_one_letter_code
_entity_poly.pdbx_strand_id
1 'polypeptide(L)'
;MTGAGRRVNGSWQATTLHIDGRGRAVCLAYPHRTPILEVGAGNSIVKLTVHANRVDHATVTFARELAEQAEVFAREVERLHHLHPASTALRQEDTL
;
A
#
# COMPACT_ATOMS: atom_id res chain seq x y z
N MET A 1 -18.82 -1.47 38.15
CA MET A 1 -18.90 -0.91 36.78
C MET A 1 -17.96 0.29 36.70
N THR A 2 -17.36 0.51 35.53
CA THR A 2 -16.50 1.64 35.06
C THR A 2 -14.97 1.47 35.13
N GLY A 3 -14.43 0.70 34.16
CA GLY A 3 -13.10 0.97 33.62
C GLY A 3 -13.23 1.94 32.44
N ALA A 4 -12.85 3.21 32.65
CA ALA A 4 -12.85 4.21 31.59
C ALA A 4 -11.78 3.86 30.54
N GLY A 5 -12.22 3.31 29.41
CA GLY A 5 -11.37 3.10 28.24
C GLY A 5 -10.84 4.45 27.75
N ARG A 6 -9.51 4.62 27.80
CA ARG A 6 -8.81 5.81 27.33
C ARG A 6 -9.11 6.04 25.84
N ARG A 7 -9.85 7.09 25.50
CA ARG A 7 -10.01 7.53 24.10
C ARG A 7 -8.64 8.00 23.60
N VAL A 8 -8.05 7.26 22.67
CA VAL A 8 -6.86 7.72 21.95
C VAL A 8 -7.34 8.72 20.91
N ASN A 9 -7.28 10.01 21.24
CA ASN A 9 -7.56 11.08 20.30
C ASN A 9 -6.31 11.26 19.41
N GLY A 10 -6.15 10.37 18.43
CA GLY A 10 -5.05 10.43 17.47
C GLY A 10 -5.38 11.39 16.32
N SER A 11 -4.47 12.32 16.01
CA SER A 11 -4.52 13.07 14.76
C SER A 11 -4.15 12.13 13.61
N TRP A 12 -4.97 12.09 12.56
CA TRP A 12 -4.64 11.35 11.34
C TRP A 12 -3.52 12.07 10.60
N GLN A 13 -2.44 11.35 10.32
CA GLN A 13 -1.38 11.83 9.44
C GLN A 13 -1.52 11.14 8.09
N ALA A 14 -1.55 11.94 7.02
CA ALA A 14 -1.50 11.45 5.65
C ALA A 14 -0.08 11.64 5.13
N THR A 15 0.52 10.58 4.59
CA THR A 15 1.80 10.63 3.88
C THR A 15 1.58 10.02 2.51
N THR A 16 1.62 10.85 1.48
CA THR A 16 1.48 10.40 0.09
C THR A 16 2.85 10.14 -0.51
N LEU A 17 2.99 8.97 -1.12
CA LEU A 17 4.22 8.54 -1.77
C LEU A 17 3.98 8.42 -3.28
N HIS A 18 4.71 9.18 -4.09
CA HIS A 18 4.59 9.15 -5.55
C HIS A 18 5.46 8.03 -6.14
N ILE A 19 4.85 7.10 -6.88
CA ILE A 19 5.50 5.93 -7.49
C ILE A 19 5.84 6.23 -8.96
N ASP A 20 7.12 6.45 -9.26
CA ASP A 20 7.64 6.83 -10.59
C ASP A 20 8.14 5.61 -11.40
N GLY A 21 7.33 4.56 -11.49
CA GLY A 21 7.64 3.35 -12.25
C GLY A 21 8.74 2.46 -11.64
N ARG A 22 9.37 2.87 -10.53
CA ARG A 22 10.34 2.09 -9.75
C ARG A 22 9.82 1.69 -8.36
N GLY A 23 8.51 1.54 -8.23
CA GLY A 23 7.87 1.15 -6.98
C GLY A 23 8.28 -0.24 -6.53
N ARG A 24 8.34 -0.45 -5.21
CA ARG A 24 8.59 -1.77 -4.61
C ARG A 24 7.74 -1.96 -3.37
N ALA A 25 7.18 -3.15 -3.18
CA ALA A 25 6.55 -3.58 -1.94
C ALA A 25 7.18 -4.90 -1.45
N VAL A 26 7.55 -4.98 -0.17
CA VAL A 26 8.15 -6.19 0.43
C VAL A 26 7.60 -6.42 1.83
N CYS A 27 7.14 -7.64 2.10
CA CYS A 27 6.83 -8.09 3.45
C CYS A 27 8.03 -8.84 4.04
N LEU A 28 8.65 -8.26 5.07
CA LEU A 28 9.71 -8.89 5.85
C LEU A 28 9.06 -9.64 7.03
N ALA A 29 8.88 -10.95 6.88
CA ALA A 29 8.31 -11.82 7.89
C ALA A 29 9.40 -12.44 8.77
N TYR A 30 9.11 -12.59 10.07
CA TYR A 30 10.02 -13.16 11.06
C TYR A 30 9.31 -14.24 11.88
N PRO A 31 9.98 -15.35 12.26
CA PRO A 31 9.33 -16.42 13.02
C PRO A 31 8.82 -16.02 14.42
N HIS A 32 9.45 -15.02 15.05
CA HIS A 32 9.19 -14.66 16.45
C HIS A 32 8.96 -13.16 16.67
N ARG A 33 8.73 -12.39 15.60
CA ARG A 33 8.49 -10.93 15.67
C ARG A 33 7.42 -10.52 14.67
N THR A 34 6.82 -9.36 14.91
CA THR A 34 5.82 -8.81 14.00
C THR A 34 6.44 -8.50 12.63
N PRO A 35 5.70 -8.75 11.54
CA PRO A 35 6.19 -8.48 10.19
C PRO A 35 6.33 -6.97 9.96
N ILE A 36 7.20 -6.61 9.02
CA ILE A 36 7.34 -5.25 8.52
C ILE A 36 6.95 -5.25 7.04
N LEU A 37 5.98 -4.43 6.66
CA LEU A 37 5.68 -4.17 5.26
C LEU A 37 6.41 -2.88 4.85
N GLU A 38 7.25 -2.97 3.83
CA GLU A 38 7.99 -1.84 3.26
C GLU A 38 7.44 -1.50 1.88
N VAL A 39 7.12 -0.21 1.66
CA VAL A 39 6.72 0.33 0.36
C VAL A 39 7.68 1.46 -0.01
N GLY A 40 8.38 1.27 -1.13
CA GLY A 40 9.37 2.22 -1.66
C GLY A 40 8.91 2.85 -2.96
N ALA A 41 9.27 4.12 -3.15
CA ALA A 41 9.03 4.87 -4.37
C ALA A 41 10.15 5.89 -4.58
N GLY A 42 10.89 5.76 -5.70
CA GLY A 42 12.09 6.56 -5.93
C GLY A 42 13.05 6.51 -4.73
N ASN A 43 13.22 7.64 -4.05
CA ASN A 43 14.11 7.82 -2.90
C ASN A 43 13.40 7.77 -1.53
N SER A 44 12.10 7.47 -1.49
CA SER A 44 11.29 7.51 -0.28
C SER A 44 10.76 6.11 0.07
N ILE A 45 10.78 5.78 1.37
CA ILE A 45 10.33 4.48 1.89
C ILE A 45 9.37 4.71 3.05
N VAL A 46 8.22 4.04 3.01
CA VAL A 46 7.26 3.96 4.10
C VAL A 46 7.26 2.53 4.65
N LYS A 47 7.29 2.39 5.98
CA LYS A 47 7.24 1.10 6.67
C LYS A 47 6.00 1.02 7.55
N LEU A 48 5.22 -0.03 7.37
CA LEU A 48 4.11 -0.37 8.26
C LEU A 48 4.60 -1.42 9.25
N THR A 49 4.45 -1.11 10.53
CA THR A 49 4.81 -1.99 11.65
C THR A 49 3.64 -2.09 12.61
N VAL A 50 3.38 -3.28 13.13
CA VAL A 50 2.40 -3.48 14.18
C VAL A 50 3.10 -3.67 15.52
N HIS A 51 2.44 -3.25 16.60
CA HIS A 51 3.02 -3.26 17.94
C HIS A 51 3.39 -4.68 18.38
N ALA A 52 4.68 -4.93 18.62
CA ALA A 52 5.27 -6.27 18.75
C ALA A 52 4.59 -7.20 19.78
N ASN A 53 4.10 -6.65 20.90
CA ASN A 53 3.56 -7.45 22.00
C ASN A 53 2.03 -7.68 21.95
N ARG A 54 1.34 -7.24 20.88
CA ARG A 54 -0.14 -7.21 20.85
C ARG A 54 -0.71 -7.47 19.45
N VAL A 55 -0.30 -8.57 18.81
CA VAL A 55 -1.05 -9.05 17.64
C VAL A 55 -2.35 -9.66 18.14
N ASP A 56 -3.39 -8.85 18.14
CA ASP A 56 -4.75 -9.25 18.52
C ASP A 56 -5.65 -9.41 17.29
N HIS A 57 -6.91 -9.76 17.52
CA HIS A 57 -7.89 -9.94 16.45
C HIS A 57 -8.03 -8.67 15.59
N ALA A 58 -8.01 -7.48 16.19
CA ALA A 58 -8.11 -6.22 15.46
C ALA A 58 -6.92 -6.02 14.52
N THR A 59 -5.71 -6.37 14.96
CA THR A 59 -4.50 -6.33 14.14
C THR A 59 -4.60 -7.29 12.94
N VAL A 60 -5.15 -8.48 13.15
CA VAL A 60 -5.37 -9.47 12.07
C VAL A 60 -6.43 -8.98 11.08
N THR A 61 -7.53 -8.41 11.57
CA THR A 61 -8.57 -7.81 10.72
C THR A 61 -7.99 -6.70 9.85
N PHE A 62 -7.26 -5.76 10.45
CA PHE A 62 -6.57 -4.70 9.70
C PHE A 62 -5.63 -5.25 8.63
N ALA A 63 -4.83 -6.27 8.96
CA ALA A 63 -3.89 -6.86 7.99
C ALA A 63 -4.61 -7.51 6.79
N ARG A 64 -5.79 -8.10 7.00
CA ARG A 64 -6.61 -8.67 5.93
C ARG A 64 -7.24 -7.59 5.06
N GLU A 65 -7.81 -6.56 5.67
CA GLU A 65 -8.36 -5.40 4.96
C GLU A 65 -7.27 -4.71 4.12
N LEU A 66 -6.06 -4.54 4.67
CA LEU A 66 -4.92 -4.00 3.93
C LEU A 66 -4.58 -4.84 2.70
N ALA A 67 -4.55 -6.16 2.83
CA ALA A 67 -4.27 -7.06 1.70
C ALA A 67 -5.36 -6.97 0.62
N GLU A 68 -6.63 -6.94 1.03
CA GLU A 68 -7.76 -6.81 0.12
C GLU A 68 -7.72 -5.49 -0.65
N GLN A 69 -7.50 -4.36 0.04
CA GLN A 69 -7.41 -3.06 -0.62
C GLN A 69 -6.18 -2.94 -1.53
N ALA A 70 -5.06 -3.56 -1.18
CA ALA A 70 -3.89 -3.63 -2.05
C ALA A 70 -4.17 -4.43 -3.33
N GLU A 71 -4.94 -5.53 -3.24
CA GLU A 71 -5.37 -6.29 -4.41
C GLU A 71 -6.32 -5.50 -5.30
N VAL A 72 -7.30 -4.80 -4.71
CA VAL A 72 -8.20 -3.90 -5.45
C VAL A 72 -7.40 -2.81 -6.17
N PHE A 73 -6.44 -2.18 -5.49
CA PHE A 73 -5.56 -1.20 -6.09
C PHE A 73 -4.79 -1.76 -7.29
N ALA A 74 -4.21 -2.96 -7.17
CA ALA A 74 -3.50 -3.61 -8.26
C ALA A 74 -4.40 -3.85 -9.48
N ARG A 75 -5.61 -4.38 -9.27
CA ARG A 75 -6.61 -4.60 -10.33
C ARG A 75 -6.99 -3.31 -11.05
N GLU A 76 -7.14 -2.20 -10.32
CA GLU A 76 -7.45 -0.92 -10.94
C GLU A 76 -6.28 -0.35 -11.76
N VAL A 77 -5.03 -0.53 -11.29
CA VAL A 77 -3.84 -0.16 -12.07
C VAL A 77 -3.76 -0.99 -13.36
N GLU A 78 -4.03 -2.30 -13.29
CA GLU A 78 -4.10 -3.17 -14.47
C GLU A 78 -5.22 -2.74 -15.43
N ARG A 79 -6.41 -2.44 -14.91
CA ARG A 79 -7.53 -1.94 -15.71
C ARG A 79 -7.16 -0.65 -16.44
N LEU A 80 -6.53 0.30 -15.76
CA LEU A 80 -6.06 1.55 -16.37
C LEU A 80 -4.94 1.32 -17.39
N HIS A 81 -4.04 0.36 -17.14
CA HIS A 81 -3.01 -0.03 -18.11
C HIS A 81 -3.62 -0.58 -19.40
N HIS A 82 -4.63 -1.45 -19.29
CA HIS A 82 -5.33 -2.03 -20.44
C HIS A 82 -6.21 -1.02 -21.20
N LEU A 83 -6.66 0.04 -20.53
CA LEU A 83 -7.39 1.16 -21.15
C LEU A 83 -6.49 2.15 -21.90
N HIS A 84 -5.16 1.98 -21.82
CA HIS A 84 -4.21 2.68 -22.69
C HIS A 84 -3.67 1.76 -23.82
N PRO A 85 -4.51 1.22 -24.73
CA PRO A 85 -4.00 0.56 -25.91
C PRO A 85 -3.45 1.64 -26.86
N ALA A 86 -2.12 1.70 -26.98
CA ALA A 86 -1.38 2.26 -28.11
C ALA A 86 -2.05 3.42 -28.88
N SER A 87 -2.08 4.63 -28.31
CA SER A 87 -2.22 5.86 -29.14
C SER A 87 -0.90 6.22 -29.85
N THR A 88 -0.01 5.25 -30.07
CA THR A 88 1.29 5.39 -30.74
C THR A 88 1.36 4.59 -32.03
N ALA A 89 0.22 4.15 -32.59
CA ALA A 89 0.17 3.44 -33.87
C ALA A 89 -0.33 4.30 -35.06
N LEU A 90 -0.61 5.59 -34.88
CA LEU A 90 -1.06 6.49 -35.96
C LEU A 90 -0.52 7.91 -35.72
N ARG A 91 0.72 8.20 -36.15
CA ARG A 91 1.24 9.57 -36.45
C ARG A 91 2.70 9.60 -36.94
N GLN A 92 3.07 8.70 -37.85
CA GLN A 92 4.28 8.74 -38.70
C GLN A 92 4.08 7.53 -39.61
N GLU A 93 3.41 7.63 -40.75
CA GLU A 93 3.96 8.12 -42.02
C GLU A 93 2.82 8.76 -42.84
N ASP A 94 2.73 10.08 -42.79
CA ASP A 94 2.04 10.89 -43.81
C ASP A 94 2.69 12.26 -43.70
N THR A 95 3.88 12.41 -44.28
CA THR A 95 4.45 13.67 -44.79
C THR A 95 5.74 13.36 -45.55
N LEU A 96 5.61 13.45 -46.87
CA LEU A 96 6.60 13.58 -47.95
C LEU A 96 7.28 12.32 -48.50
#